data_AF-A0A9E6EU62-F1
#
_entry.id   AF-A0A9E6EU62-F1
#
_cell.length_a   1.000
_cell.length_b   1.000
_cell.length_c   1.000
_cell.angle_alpha   90.00
_cell.angle_beta   90.00
_cell.angle_gamma   90.00
#
_symmetry.space_group_name_H-M   'P 1'
#
loop_
_entity.id
_entity.type
_entity.pdbx_description
1 polymer ?
#
loop_
_entity_poly.entity_id
_entity_poly.type
_entity_poly.pdbx_seq_one_letter_code
_entity_poly.pdbx_strand_id
1 'polypeptide(L)'
;AKEAYSKITELEGKYTALGLAYKATTGTLKNFIVSNWILLLVLLFSAIFLYVILKNRIQYLRTNNRINRLGRETKVIEELLRETQTQYFEHGKMSESTYKIRIEKFSQLMRLVLHNSQQTFVVLKDEIKVIKKRTAMECKKFVLR
;
A
#
# COMPACT_ATOMS: atom_id res chain seq x y z
N ALA A 1 32.24 28.85 -38.24
CA ALA A 1 32.99 29.45 -37.11
C ALA A 1 32.08 30.23 -36.15
N LYS A 2 31.35 31.27 -36.61
CA LYS A 2 30.50 32.12 -35.74
C LYS A 2 29.47 31.36 -34.87
N GLU A 3 28.82 30.33 -35.43
CA GLU A 3 27.85 29.50 -34.69
C GLU A 3 28.46 28.62 -33.59
N ALA A 4 29.72 28.21 -33.75
CA ALA A 4 30.42 27.43 -32.74
C ALA A 4 30.77 28.32 -31.54
N TYR A 5 31.24 29.55 -31.80
CA TYR A 5 31.52 30.53 -30.75
C TYR A 5 30.25 30.95 -29.99
N SER A 6 29.11 31.16 -30.66
CA SER A 6 27.87 31.51 -29.98
C SER A 6 27.38 30.41 -29.03
N LYS A 7 27.55 29.13 -29.40
CA LYS A 7 27.19 28.00 -28.54
C LYS A 7 28.10 27.87 -27.31
N ILE A 8 29.40 28.14 -27.46
CA ILE A 8 30.34 28.12 -26.33
C ILE A 8 29.98 29.23 -25.34
N THR A 9 29.74 30.45 -25.82
CA THR A 9 29.33 31.57 -24.96
C THR A 9 27.99 31.33 -24.28
N GLU A 10 27.03 30.72 -24.98
CA GLU A 10 25.73 30.34 -24.39
C GLU A 10 25.89 29.29 -23.29
N LEU A 11 26.76 28.30 -23.49
CA LEU A 11 27.05 27.27 -22.49
C LEU A 11 27.74 27.87 -21.27
N GLU A 12 28.77 28.70 -21.45
CA GLU A 12 29.44 29.39 -20.36
C GLU A 12 28.46 30.24 -19.54
N GLY A 13 27.59 31.00 -20.22
CA GLY A 13 26.52 31.77 -19.57
C GLY A 13 25.58 30.89 -18.75
N LYS A 14 25.18 29.71 -19.27
CA LYS A 14 24.35 28.74 -18.52
C LYS A 14 25.07 28.17 -17.30
N TYR A 15 26.35 27.81 -17.42
CA TYR A 15 27.13 27.30 -16.30
C TYR A 15 27.35 28.36 -15.21
N THR A 16 27.65 29.60 -15.59
CA THR A 16 27.78 30.72 -14.64
C THR A 16 26.45 31.01 -13.95
N ALA A 17 25.34 31.09 -14.69
CA ALA A 17 24.01 31.31 -14.12
C ALA A 17 23.61 30.19 -13.14
N LEU A 18 23.87 28.93 -13.50
CA LEU A 18 23.57 27.77 -12.66
C LEU A 18 24.45 27.74 -11.41
N GLY A 19 25.73 28.10 -11.53
CA GLY A 19 26.64 28.23 -10.39
C GLY A 19 26.23 29.34 -9.42
N LEU A 20 25.78 30.49 -9.93
CA LEU A 20 25.27 31.59 -9.12
C LEU A 20 23.94 31.22 -8.43
N ALA A 21 23.01 30.60 -9.16
CA ALA A 21 21.75 30.10 -8.61
C ALA A 21 21.99 29.06 -7.52
N TYR A 22 22.92 28.13 -7.73
CA TYR A 22 23.29 27.13 -6.74
C TYR A 22 23.91 27.76 -5.49
N LYS A 23 24.85 28.71 -5.64
CA LYS A 23 25.45 29.42 -4.50
C LYS A 23 24.43 30.24 -3.71
N ALA A 24 23.52 30.93 -4.39
CA ALA A 24 22.46 31.71 -3.74
C ALA A 24 21.47 30.80 -2.99
N THR A 25 21.08 29.69 -3.61
CA THR A 25 20.17 28.70 -3.00
C THR A 25 20.80 28.03 -1.79
N THR A 26 22.06 27.61 -1.89
CA THR A 26 22.77 26.94 -0.79
C THR A 26 23.05 27.87 0.38
N GLY A 27 23.42 29.13 0.14
CA GLY A 27 23.59 30.12 1.21
C GLY A 27 22.28 30.39 1.96
N THR A 28 21.19 30.55 1.21
CA THR A 28 19.84 30.76 1.78
C THR A 28 19.36 29.53 2.56
N LEU A 29 19.53 28.33 2.01
CA LEU A 29 19.18 27.07 2.67
C LEU A 29 19.99 26.86 3.95
N LYS A 30 21.30 27.12 3.92
CA LYS A 30 22.17 26.98 5.08
C LYS A 30 21.72 27.92 6.20
N ASN A 31 21.47 29.18 5.88
CA ASN A 31 21.00 30.15 6.86
C ASN A 31 19.60 29.79 7.40
N PHE A 32 18.71 29.29 6.55
CA PHE A 32 17.40 28.81 6.97
C PHE A 32 17.50 27.63 7.95
N ILE A 33 18.36 26.64 7.66
CA ILE A 33 18.58 25.47 8.53
C ILE A 33 19.17 25.91 9.87
N VAL A 34 20.20 26.76 9.86
CA VAL A 34 20.83 27.25 11.09
C VAL A 34 19.88 28.12 11.90
N SER A 35 19.04 28.93 11.26
CA SER A 35 18.06 29.77 11.97
C SER A 35 16.87 28.97 12.52
N ASN A 36 16.53 27.82 11.91
CA ASN A 36 15.31 27.07 12.21
C ASN A 36 15.58 25.63 12.67
N TRP A 37 16.80 25.32 13.14
CA TRP A 37 17.19 23.94 13.47
C TRP A 37 16.29 23.33 14.56
N ILE A 38 15.83 24.12 15.54
CA ILE A 38 14.89 23.69 16.59
C ILE A 38 13.53 23.33 15.99
N LEU A 39 13.00 24.18 15.10
CA LEU A 39 11.72 23.95 14.43
C LEU A 39 11.79 22.70 13.53
N LEU A 40 12.87 22.53 12.78
CA LEU A 40 13.13 21.33 11.98
C LEU A 40 13.16 20.06 12.85
N LEU A 41 13.79 20.14 14.03
CA LEU A 41 13.85 19.03 14.97
C LEU A 41 12.46 18.69 15.51
N VAL A 42 11.67 19.67 15.94
CA VAL A 42 10.28 19.46 16.39
C VAL A 42 9.42 18.84 15.28
N LEU A 43 9.54 19.34 14.05
CA LEU A 43 8.82 18.82 12.90
C LEU A 43 9.22 17.37 12.59
N LEU A 44 10.51 17.05 12.68
CA LEU A 44 11.02 15.69 12.49
C LEU A 44 10.45 14.73 13.56
N PHE A 45 10.51 15.11 14.84
CA PHE A 45 9.94 14.29 15.92
C PHE A 45 8.43 14.13 15.77
N SER A 46 7.71 15.20 15.42
CA SER A 46 6.28 15.15 15.13
C SER A 46 5.95 14.19 13.99
N ALA A 47 6.72 14.24 12.88
CA ALA A 47 6.54 13.34 11.75
C ALA A 47 6.81 11.87 12.12
N ILE A 48 7.87 11.60 12.89
CA ILE A 48 8.18 10.25 13.38
C ILE A 48 7.05 9.74 14.30
N PHE A 49 6.57 10.58 15.21
CA PHE A 49 5.49 10.23 16.12
C PHE A 49 4.20 9.90 15.37
N LEU A 50 3.81 10.75 14.41
CA LEU A 50 2.67 10.53 13.54
C LEU A 50 2.81 9.24 12.73
N TYR A 51 4.00 8.98 12.19
CA TYR A 51 4.30 7.75 11.44
C TYR A 51 4.13 6.49 12.31
N VAL A 52 4.61 6.50 13.55
CA VAL A 52 4.47 5.37 14.48
C VAL A 52 3.00 5.07 14.78
N ILE A 53 2.18 6.10 14.99
CA ILE A 53 0.73 5.95 15.23
C ILE A 53 0.03 5.43 13.97
N LEU A 54 0.31 6.04 12.82
CA LEU A 54 -0.35 5.70 11.56
C LEU A 54 0.04 4.33 11.03
N LYS A 55 1.28 3.87 11.24
CA LYS A 55 1.75 2.57 10.76
C LYS A 55 0.83 1.43 11.17
N ASN A 56 0.40 1.39 12.43
CA ASN A 56 -0.49 0.35 12.94
C ASN A 56 -1.87 0.41 12.28
N ARG A 57 -2.41 1.62 12.10
CA ARG A 57 -3.72 1.83 11.45
C ARG A 57 -3.67 1.46 9.97
N ILE A 58 -2.60 1.82 9.27
CA ILE A 58 -2.39 1.47 7.86
C ILE A 58 -2.26 -0.04 7.69
N GLN A 59 -1.52 -0.73 8.56
CA GLN A 59 -1.41 -2.18 8.54
C GLN A 59 -2.78 -2.84 8.74
N TYR A 60 -3.54 -2.39 9.74
CA TYR A 60 -4.90 -2.89 9.99
C TYR A 60 -5.82 -2.68 8.78
N LEU A 61 -5.82 -1.48 8.19
CA LEU A 61 -6.65 -1.18 7.00
C LEU A 61 -6.26 -2.04 5.80
N ARG A 62 -4.97 -2.22 5.54
CA ARG A 62 -4.48 -3.07 4.45
C ARG A 62 -4.92 -4.52 4.62
N THR A 63 -4.81 -5.02 5.84
CA THR A 63 -5.28 -6.34 6.25
C THR A 63 -6.79 -6.50 6.06
N ASN A 64 -7.58 -5.56 6.57
CA ASN A 64 -9.04 -5.58 6.46
C ASN A 64 -9.49 -5.53 4.99
N ASN A 65 -8.86 -4.69 4.17
CA ASN A 65 -9.14 -4.62 2.74
C ASN A 65 -8.82 -5.92 2.01
N ARG A 66 -7.78 -6.65 2.42
CA ARG A 66 -7.45 -7.96 1.86
C ARG A 66 -8.52 -9.00 2.21
N ILE A 67 -8.99 -9.03 3.46
CA ILE A 67 -10.10 -9.90 3.90
C ILE A 67 -11.37 -9.58 3.09
N ASN A 68 -11.72 -8.31 2.98
CA ASN A 68 -12.90 -7.87 2.22
C ASN A 68 -12.79 -8.18 0.73
N ARG A 69 -11.58 -8.15 0.16
CA ARG A 69 -11.36 -8.56 -1.24
C ARG A 69 -11.59 -10.05 -1.41
N LEU A 70 -11.01 -10.89 -0.54
CA LEU A 70 -11.22 -12.34 -0.57
C LEU A 70 -12.71 -12.70 -0.40
N GLY A 71 -13.42 -12.04 0.52
CA GLY A 71 -14.86 -12.26 0.68
C GLY A 71 -15.69 -11.87 -0.54
N ARG A 72 -15.27 -10.83 -1.28
CA ARG A 72 -15.89 -10.48 -2.57
C ARG A 72 -15.59 -11.52 -3.65
N GLU A 73 -14.35 -11.99 -3.74
CA GLU A 73 -13.96 -13.05 -4.68
C GLU A 73 -14.77 -14.33 -4.45
N THR A 74 -14.96 -14.75 -3.18
CA THR A 74 -15.80 -15.91 -2.85
C THR A 74 -17.25 -15.73 -3.27
N LYS A 75 -17.84 -14.56 -2.99
CA LYS A 75 -19.23 -14.26 -3.39
C LYS A 75 -19.43 -14.31 -4.90
N VAL A 76 -18.49 -13.78 -5.67
CA VAL A 76 -18.54 -13.82 -7.13
C VAL A 76 -18.49 -15.27 -7.64
N ILE A 77 -17.63 -16.12 -7.07
CA ILE A 77 -17.56 -17.53 -7.45
C ILE A 77 -18.86 -18.26 -7.09
N GLU A 78 -19.45 -17.98 -5.93
CA GLU A 78 -20.72 -18.55 -5.50
C GLU A 78 -21.87 -18.15 -6.42
N GLU A 79 -21.93 -16.89 -6.83
CA GLU A 79 -22.91 -16.38 -7.78
C GLU A 79 -22.78 -17.04 -9.16
N LEU A 80 -21.55 -17.15 -9.68
CA LEU A 80 -21.28 -17.85 -10.95
C LEU A 80 -21.62 -19.34 -10.90
N LEU A 81 -21.39 -19.99 -9.74
CA LEU A 81 -21.76 -21.37 -9.51
C LEU A 81 -23.28 -21.54 -9.55
N ARG A 82 -24.00 -20.68 -8.84
CA ARG A 82 -25.46 -20.66 -8.82
C ARG A 82 -26.04 -20.43 -10.21
N GLU A 83 -25.52 -19.44 -10.93
CA GLU A 83 -25.96 -19.16 -12.31
C GLU A 83 -25.73 -20.37 -13.22
N THR A 84 -24.56 -21.01 -13.11
CA THR A 84 -24.23 -22.21 -13.90
C THR A 84 -25.17 -23.38 -13.59
N GLN A 85 -25.52 -23.58 -12.32
CA GLN A 85 -26.49 -24.59 -11.89
C GLN A 85 -27.90 -24.29 -12.46
N THR A 86 -28.37 -23.05 -12.34
CA THR A 86 -29.66 -22.62 -12.91
C THR A 86 -29.67 -22.75 -14.44
N GLN A 87 -28.58 -22.46 -15.15
CA GLN A 87 -28.51 -22.64 -16.60
C GLN A 87 -28.58 -24.12 -17.02
N TYR A 88 -28.01 -25.03 -16.22
CA TYR A 88 -28.03 -26.46 -16.50
C TYR A 88 -29.36 -27.12 -16.11
N PHE A 89 -29.79 -26.97 -14.86
CA PHE A 89 -30.94 -27.71 -14.31
C PHE A 89 -32.30 -27.09 -14.68
N GLU A 90 -32.41 -25.77 -14.71
CA GLU A 90 -33.70 -25.11 -14.96
C GLU A 90 -33.91 -24.83 -16.45
N HIS A 91 -32.87 -24.34 -17.12
CA HIS A 91 -33.00 -23.86 -18.50
C HIS A 91 -32.57 -24.88 -19.55
N GLY A 92 -31.84 -25.94 -19.19
CA GLY A 92 -31.28 -26.90 -20.15
C GLY A 92 -30.36 -26.25 -21.21
N LYS A 93 -29.84 -25.05 -20.96
CA LYS A 93 -29.05 -24.25 -21.92
C LYS A 93 -27.61 -24.71 -22.05
N MET A 94 -27.19 -25.70 -21.26
CA MET A 94 -25.81 -26.13 -21.13
C MET A 94 -25.69 -27.64 -21.28
N SER A 95 -24.74 -28.11 -22.10
CA SER A 95 -24.44 -29.54 -22.18
C SER A 95 -23.80 -30.05 -20.88
N GLU A 96 -24.01 -31.32 -20.57
CA GLU A 96 -23.44 -31.98 -19.39
C GLU A 96 -21.90 -31.88 -19.36
N SER A 97 -21.25 -32.03 -20.51
CA SER A 97 -19.80 -31.89 -20.64
C SER A 97 -19.32 -30.48 -20.26
N THR A 98 -20.01 -29.44 -20.74
CA THR A 98 -19.71 -28.04 -20.41
C THR A 98 -19.94 -27.77 -18.93
N TYR A 99 -21.03 -28.27 -18.37
CA TYR A 99 -21.35 -28.13 -16.96
C TYR A 99 -20.26 -28.75 -16.09
N LYS A 100 -19.85 -29.99 -16.38
CA LYS A 100 -18.80 -30.70 -15.63
C LYS A 100 -17.47 -29.95 -15.65
N ILE A 101 -17.06 -29.43 -16.81
CA ILE A 101 -15.83 -28.63 -16.95
C ILE A 101 -15.91 -27.36 -16.10
N ARG A 102 -17.03 -26.63 -16.15
CA ARG A 102 -17.20 -25.39 -15.36
C ARG A 102 -17.19 -25.66 -13.86
N ILE A 103 -17.91 -26.68 -13.40
CA ILE A 103 -17.92 -27.08 -11.98
C ILE A 103 -16.53 -27.46 -11.49
N GLU A 104 -15.77 -28.21 -12.29
CA GLU A 104 -14.39 -28.57 -11.95
C GLU A 104 -13.51 -27.31 -11.80
N LYS A 105 -13.62 -26.36 -12.75
CA LYS A 105 -12.91 -25.08 -12.68
C LYS A 105 -13.31 -24.26 -11.46
N PHE A 106 -14.59 -24.17 -11.12
CA PHE A 106 -15.04 -23.49 -9.90
C PHE A 106 -14.53 -24.17 -8.64
N SER A 107 -14.48 -25.51 -8.59
CA SER A 107 -13.89 -26.25 -7.46
C SER A 107 -12.41 -25.91 -7.28
N GLN A 108 -11.64 -25.83 -8.39
CA GLN A 108 -10.24 -25.44 -8.36
C GLN A 108 -10.06 -24.01 -7.85
N LEU A 109 -10.84 -23.06 -8.38
CA LEU A 109 -10.81 -21.66 -7.95
C LEU A 109 -11.18 -21.51 -6.48
N MET A 110 -12.22 -22.20 -6.03
CA MET A 110 -12.68 -22.17 -4.65
C MET A 110 -11.63 -22.74 -3.69
N ARG A 111 -10.94 -23.83 -4.05
CA ARG A 111 -9.79 -24.34 -3.26
C ARG A 111 -8.67 -23.32 -3.17
N LEU A 112 -8.31 -22.65 -4.26
CA LEU A 112 -7.26 -21.62 -4.26
C LEU A 112 -7.63 -20.43 -3.36
N VAL A 113 -8.86 -19.92 -3.48
CA VAL A 113 -9.36 -18.81 -2.66
C VAL A 113 -9.44 -19.21 -1.19
N LEU A 114 -9.95 -20.40 -0.89
CA LEU A 114 -10.12 -20.88 0.48
C LEU A 114 -8.79 -21.16 1.17
N HIS A 115 -7.83 -21.77 0.45
CA HIS A 115 -6.47 -21.98 0.95
C HIS A 115 -5.76 -20.65 1.25
N ASN A 116 -5.83 -19.68 0.33
CA ASN A 116 -5.25 -18.36 0.54
C ASN A 116 -5.96 -17.61 1.68
N SER A 117 -7.29 -17.75 1.80
CA SER A 117 -8.08 -17.16 2.87
C SER A 117 -7.74 -17.74 4.24
N GLN A 118 -7.53 -19.05 4.37
CA GLN A 118 -7.15 -19.64 5.65
C GLN A 118 -5.76 -19.20 6.09
N GLN A 119 -4.77 -19.26 5.19
CA GLN A 119 -3.41 -18.82 5.52
C GLN A 119 -3.38 -17.34 5.92
N THR A 120 -4.08 -16.48 5.18
CA THR A 120 -4.17 -15.07 5.53
C THR A 120 -4.91 -14.87 6.84
N PHE A 121 -6.03 -15.53 7.09
CA PHE A 121 -6.76 -15.38 8.34
C PHE A 121 -5.93 -15.77 9.58
N VAL A 122 -5.16 -16.86 9.51
CA VAL A 122 -4.28 -17.29 10.61
C VAL A 122 -3.22 -16.24 10.90
N VAL A 123 -2.47 -15.80 9.87
CA VAL A 123 -1.43 -14.77 10.02
C VAL A 123 -2.03 -13.46 10.56
N LEU A 124 -3.18 -13.05 10.05
CA LEU A 124 -3.82 -11.80 10.44
C LEU A 124 -4.38 -11.85 11.87
N LYS A 125 -4.90 -13.00 12.30
CA LYS A 125 -5.37 -13.21 13.68
C LYS A 125 -4.20 -13.11 14.66
N ASP A 126 -3.05 -13.67 14.31
CA ASP A 126 -1.85 -13.59 15.13
C ASP A 126 -1.28 -12.17 15.17
N GLU A 127 -1.22 -11.47 14.03
CA GLU A 127 -0.81 -10.06 13.98
C GLU A 127 -1.71 -9.16 14.84
N ILE A 128 -3.03 -9.31 14.74
CA ILE A 128 -3.99 -8.55 15.55
C ILE A 128 -3.79 -8.85 17.05
N LYS A 129 -3.57 -10.11 17.42
CA LYS A 129 -3.31 -10.51 18.80
C LYS A 129 -2.01 -9.90 19.33
N VAL A 130 -0.96 -9.87 18.51
CA VAL A 130 0.32 -9.24 18.84
C VAL A 130 0.17 -7.73 18.99
N ILE A 131 -0.54 -7.07 18.07
CA ILE A 131 -0.82 -5.62 18.14
C ILE A 131 -1.61 -5.29 19.40
N LYS A 132 -2.69 -6.03 19.70
CA LYS A 132 -3.52 -5.84 20.90
C LYS A 132 -2.71 -6.03 22.19
N LYS A 133 -1.82 -7.03 22.24
CA LYS A 133 -0.92 -7.25 23.38
C LYS A 133 0.08 -6.11 23.54
N ARG A 134 0.64 -5.60 22.44
CA ARG A 134 1.59 -4.47 22.46
C ARG A 134 0.92 -3.19 22.94
N THR A 135 -0.27 -2.87 22.43
CA THR A 135 -1.03 -1.69 22.89
C THR A 135 -1.40 -1.79 24.36
N ALA A 136 -1.77 -2.99 24.85
CA ALA A 136 -2.07 -3.18 26.27
C ALA A 136 -0.84 -2.97 27.18
N MET A 137 0.35 -3.41 26.74
CA MET A 137 1.59 -3.20 27.50
C MET A 137 2.02 -1.73 27.52
N GLU A 138 1.88 -1.02 26.40
CA GLU A 138 2.17 0.43 26.32
C GLU A 138 1.24 1.23 27.24
N CYS A 139 -0.07 0.94 27.25
CA CYS A 139 -1.00 1.58 28.19
C CYS A 139 -0.63 1.31 29.64
N LYS A 140 -0.23 0.07 29.99
CA LYS A 140 0.14 -0.26 31.37
C LYS A 140 1.39 0.48 31.86
N LYS A 141 2.36 0.74 30.97
CA LYS A 141 3.55 1.54 31.30
C LYS A 141 3.22 3.01 31.60
N PHE A 142 2.20 3.57 30.95
CA PHE A 142 1.78 4.95 31.16
C PHE A 142 0.99 5.16 32.46
N VAL A 143 0.30 4.12 32.96
CA VAL A 143 -0.50 4.20 34.19
C VAL A 143 0.33 3.99 35.46
N LEU A 144 1.50 3.34 35.35
CA LEU A 144 2.39 3.04 36.48
C LEU A 144 3.52 4.08 36.70
N ARG A 145 3.51 5.18 35.94
CA ARG A 145 4.36 6.35 36.14
C ARG A 145 3.49 7.54 36.52
#